data_AF-A0AAV5A7R0-F1
#
_entry.id   AF-A0AAV5A7R0-F1
#
_cell.length_a   1.000
_cell.length_b   1.000
_cell.length_c   1.000
_cell.angle_alpha   90.00
_cell.angle_beta   90.00
_cell.angle_gamma   90.00
#
_symmetry.space_group_name_H-M   'P 1'
#
loop_
_entity.id
_entity.type
_entity.pdbx_description
1 polymer ?
#
loop_
_entity_poly.entity_id
_entity_poly.type
_entity_poly.pdbx_seq_one_letter_code
_entity_poly.pdbx_strand_id
1 'polypeptide(L)'
;MPEENARASEKLPIYPQPDPELVLVETNTTLEKNIAFARYTTAETYKVVRGRLQSVVERWIGVEHAVEHRLKSFKDVDEALTPGALYVGVATLTGSVLARNRSIFLRLVLPPTLFLVSMNHFLPKMSHNISSYVTALERAHAPALADAHEQLNETVISSSVAARQTLHNIRFNTTKGVERTLSELQNLTGLKLSETFGWTRQAAHKVEDEVKEVVDEVQHKLGNSNK
;
A
#
# COMPACT_ATOMS: atom_id res chain seq x y z
N MET A 1 44.25 83.28 49.72
CA MET A 1 42.87 83.47 49.23
C MET A 1 42.13 82.17 49.47
N PRO A 2 40.99 82.18 50.17
CA PRO A 2 40.35 80.99 50.71
C PRO A 2 39.23 80.45 49.80
N GLU A 3 39.02 79.13 49.83
CA GLU A 3 37.77 78.49 49.45
C GLU A 3 36.91 78.33 50.70
N GLU A 4 35.72 78.95 50.68
CA GLU A 4 34.70 78.78 51.71
C GLU A 4 33.43 78.31 51.00
N ASN A 5 33.12 77.02 51.13
CA ASN A 5 31.89 76.45 50.61
C ASN A 5 31.19 75.62 51.70
N ALA A 6 29.86 75.68 51.61
CA ALA A 6 28.90 74.80 52.24
C ALA A 6 28.70 74.95 53.75
N ARG A 7 27.78 75.86 54.15
CA ARG A 7 26.52 75.55 54.87
C ARG A 7 25.56 76.76 54.85
N ALA A 8 24.92 77.02 53.72
CA ALA A 8 23.77 77.93 53.68
C ALA A 8 22.49 77.10 53.86
N SER A 9 21.80 77.35 54.97
CA SER A 9 20.54 76.71 55.36
C SER A 9 19.49 76.81 54.24
N GLU A 10 18.85 75.68 53.95
CA GLU A 10 17.77 75.48 53.00
C GLU A 10 16.56 76.35 53.38
N LYS A 11 16.35 77.45 52.64
CA LYS A 11 15.19 78.34 52.84
C LYS A 11 13.96 77.70 52.19
N LEU A 12 12.95 77.38 53.00
CA LEU A 12 11.66 76.90 52.53
C LEU A 12 10.97 77.99 51.68
N PRO A 13 10.41 77.65 50.49
CA PRO A 13 9.78 78.60 49.60
C PRO A 13 8.47 79.16 50.19
N ILE A 14 8.25 80.47 50.01
CA ILE A 14 7.14 81.25 50.61
C ILE A 14 5.87 81.21 49.72
N TYR A 15 5.95 80.62 48.52
CA TYR A 15 4.83 80.49 47.60
C TYR A 15 4.40 79.02 47.47
N PRO A 16 3.09 78.73 47.39
CA PRO A 16 2.61 77.40 47.05
C PRO A 16 3.14 77.03 45.65
N GLN A 17 3.85 75.91 45.57
CA GLN A 17 4.33 75.38 44.30
C GLN A 17 3.11 74.88 43.51
N PRO A 18 3.04 75.12 42.19
CA PRO A 18 1.98 74.55 41.36
C PRO A 18 2.03 73.02 41.48
N ASP A 19 0.86 72.38 41.61
CA ASP A 19 0.76 70.92 41.74
C ASP A 19 1.51 70.26 40.58
N PRO A 20 2.45 69.35 40.85
CA PRO A 20 3.27 68.74 39.81
C PRO A 20 2.38 67.99 38.81
N GLU A 21 2.54 68.28 37.52
CA GLU A 21 1.83 67.58 36.45
C GLU A 21 2.26 66.11 36.44
N LEU A 22 1.35 65.23 36.88
CA LEU A 22 1.58 63.80 36.97
C LEU A 22 1.65 63.20 35.56
N VAL A 23 2.84 63.11 35.00
CA VAL A 23 3.08 62.34 33.78
C VAL A 23 3.05 60.86 34.15
N LEU A 24 1.97 60.17 33.77
CA LEU A 24 1.84 58.72 33.85
C LEU A 24 2.88 58.07 32.93
N VAL A 25 4.04 57.74 33.49
CA VAL A 25 5.04 56.93 32.81
C VAL A 25 4.67 55.46 33.04
N GLU A 26 4.12 54.82 32.00
CA GLU A 26 3.82 53.39 32.02
C GLU A 26 5.13 52.59 32.15
N THR A 27 5.50 52.25 33.40
CA THR A 27 6.66 51.41 33.66
C THR A 27 6.25 49.96 33.37
N ASN A 28 6.54 49.51 32.15
CA ASN A 28 6.31 48.12 31.75
C ASN A 28 6.99 47.17 32.75
N THR A 29 6.17 46.40 33.47
CA THR A 29 6.67 45.49 34.50
C THR A 29 7.36 44.29 33.87
N THR A 30 8.28 43.64 34.59
CA THR A 30 8.97 42.44 34.09
C THR A 30 8.00 41.30 33.79
N LEU A 31 6.92 41.18 34.57
CA LEU A 31 5.88 40.17 34.38
C LEU A 31 5.09 40.40 33.10
N GLU A 32 4.71 41.64 32.82
CA GLU A 32 3.99 42.02 31.61
C GLU A 32 4.78 41.69 30.34
N LYS A 33 6.09 41.96 30.33
CA LYS A 33 6.98 41.57 29.22
C LYS A 33 7.02 40.06 29.01
N ASN A 34 7.08 39.29 30.10
CA ASN A 34 7.12 37.82 30.03
C ASN A 34 5.81 37.23 29.52
N ILE A 35 4.66 37.77 29.93
CA ILE A 35 3.33 37.36 29.44
C ILE A 35 3.17 37.75 27.97
N ALA A 36 3.59 38.95 27.59
CA ALA A 36 3.57 39.41 26.21
C ALA A 36 4.43 38.51 25.31
N PHE A 37 5.64 38.19 25.76
CA PHE A 37 6.54 37.26 25.06
C PHE A 37 5.92 35.86 24.93
N ALA A 38 5.40 35.28 26.01
CA ALA A 38 4.78 33.95 25.99
C ALA A 38 3.56 33.88 25.05
N ARG A 39 2.71 34.92 25.06
CA ARG A 39 1.56 35.01 24.16
C ARG A 39 2.01 35.12 22.71
N TYR A 40 3.01 35.97 22.44
CA TYR A 40 3.54 36.16 21.10
C TYR A 40 4.17 34.88 20.54
N THR A 41 5.03 34.21 21.31
CA THR A 41 5.69 32.96 20.87
C THR A 41 4.70 31.84 20.65
N THR A 42 3.69 31.70 21.52
CA THR A 42 2.65 30.68 21.37
C THR A 42 1.78 30.96 20.14
N ALA A 43 1.35 32.21 19.95
CA ALA A 43 0.55 32.61 18.79
C ALA A 43 1.32 32.42 17.48
N GLU A 44 2.61 32.76 17.46
CA GLU A 44 3.44 32.61 16.28
C GLU A 44 3.74 31.15 15.97
N THR A 45 4.05 30.34 16.99
CA THR A 45 4.26 28.90 16.83
C THR A 45 3.00 28.21 16.31
N TYR A 46 1.83 28.58 16.83
CA TYR A 46 0.56 28.05 16.35
C TYR A 46 0.31 28.38 14.88
N LYS A 47 0.58 29.62 14.46
CA LYS A 47 0.47 30.02 13.04
C LYS A 47 1.43 29.23 12.15
N VAL A 48 2.69 29.04 12.57
CA VAL A 48 3.68 28.26 11.82
C VAL A 48 3.25 26.79 11.68
N VAL A 49 2.81 26.17 12.77
CA VAL A 49 2.33 24.77 12.75
C VAL A 49 1.11 24.64 11.84
N ARG A 50 0.13 25.53 11.98
CA ARG A 50 -1.05 25.54 11.12
C ARG A 50 -0.68 25.73 9.64
N GLY A 51 0.25 26.63 9.34
CA GLY A 51 0.73 26.85 7.97
C GLY A 51 1.39 25.61 7.37
N ARG A 52 2.19 24.87 8.15
CA ARG A 52 2.78 23.59 7.69
C ARG A 52 1.73 22.53 7.45
N LEU A 53 0.77 22.39 8.35
CA LEU A 53 -0.33 21.43 8.18
C LEU A 53 -1.17 21.76 6.95
N GLN A 54 -1.52 23.03 6.77
CA GLN A 54 -2.26 23.47 5.60
C GLN A 54 -1.47 23.21 4.30
N SER A 55 -0.16 23.45 4.28
CA SER A 55 0.67 23.13 3.12
C SER A 55 0.71 21.63 2.81
N VAL A 56 0.73 20.77 3.83
CA VAL A 56 0.65 19.30 3.63
C VAL A 56 -0.72 18.91 3.07
N VAL A 57 -1.79 19.50 3.59
CA VAL A 57 -3.16 19.25 3.10
C VAL A 57 -3.30 19.73 1.65
N GLU A 58 -2.80 20.91 1.31
CA GLU A 58 -2.82 21.43 -0.06
C GLU A 58 -2.05 20.54 -1.04
N ARG A 59 -0.87 20.04 -0.62
CA ARG A 59 -0.12 19.05 -1.41
C ARG A 59 -0.90 17.75 -1.58
N TRP A 60 -1.55 17.27 -0.52
CA TRP A 60 -2.36 16.06 -0.57
C TRP A 60 -3.56 16.23 -1.50
N ILE A 61 -4.25 17.37 -1.44
CA ILE A 61 -5.36 17.69 -2.35
C ILE A 61 -4.86 17.73 -3.80
N GLY A 62 -3.68 18.29 -4.05
CA GLY A 62 -3.07 18.26 -5.39
C GLY A 62 -2.80 16.83 -5.89
N VAL A 63 -2.30 15.96 -5.01
CA VAL A 63 -2.14 14.52 -5.30
C VAL A 63 -3.48 13.87 -5.57
N GLU A 64 -4.52 14.16 -4.79
CA GLU A 64 -5.87 13.63 -4.99
C GLU A 64 -6.43 13.99 -6.37
N HIS A 65 -6.34 15.27 -6.76
CA HIS A 65 -6.80 15.70 -8.09
C HIS A 65 -5.99 15.06 -9.21
N ALA A 66 -4.67 14.93 -9.04
CA ALA A 66 -3.83 14.22 -9.99
C ALA A 66 -4.24 12.76 -10.11
N VAL A 67 -4.45 12.07 -8.99
CA VAL A 67 -4.91 10.67 -8.96
C VAL A 67 -6.31 10.54 -9.55
N GLU A 68 -7.25 11.43 -9.24
CA GLU A 68 -8.61 11.41 -9.78
C GLU A 68 -8.59 11.58 -11.30
N HIS A 69 -7.85 12.57 -11.80
CA HIS A 69 -7.71 12.80 -13.24
C HIS A 69 -7.08 11.58 -13.94
N ARG A 70 -6.09 10.94 -13.30
CA ARG A 70 -5.42 9.75 -13.83
C ARG A 70 -6.32 8.52 -13.78
N LEU A 71 -7.05 8.32 -12.69
CA LEU A 71 -8.00 7.23 -12.55
C LEU A 71 -9.12 7.35 -13.58
N LYS A 72 -9.61 8.57 -13.83
CA LYS A 72 -10.54 8.85 -14.92
C LYS A 72 -9.94 8.56 -16.29
N SER A 73 -8.64 8.79 -16.48
CA SER A 73 -7.95 8.47 -17.74
C SER A 73 -7.74 6.97 -17.97
N PHE A 74 -7.66 6.16 -16.91
CA PHE A 74 -7.52 4.71 -16.99
C PHE A 74 -8.86 3.96 -17.02
N LYS A 75 -9.97 4.68 -16.79
CA LYS A 75 -11.32 4.14 -16.89
C LYS A 75 -11.65 3.90 -18.37
N ASP A 76 -11.55 2.64 -18.80
CA ASP A 76 -12.17 2.21 -20.04
C ASP A 76 -13.70 2.18 -19.88
N VAL A 77 -14.41 2.72 -20.86
CA VAL A 77 -15.89 2.77 -20.89
C VAL A 77 -16.50 1.37 -20.95
N ASP A 78 -15.75 0.41 -21.48
CA ASP A 78 -16.18 -0.98 -21.71
C ASP A 78 -16.00 -1.91 -20.50
N GLU A 79 -15.45 -1.44 -19.38
CA GLU A 79 -15.24 -2.27 -18.19
C GLU A 79 -16.25 -1.92 -17.08
N ALA A 80 -16.95 -2.94 -16.58
CA ALA A 80 -17.93 -2.78 -15.51
C ALA A 80 -17.24 -2.58 -14.15
N LEU A 81 -16.84 -1.33 -13.88
CA LEU A 81 -16.22 -0.95 -12.60
C LEU A 81 -17.14 -1.18 -11.39
N THR A 82 -18.45 -0.99 -11.57
CA THR A 82 -19.44 -0.96 -10.48
C THR A 82 -19.72 -2.31 -9.81
N PRO A 83 -19.56 -3.48 -10.47
CA PRO A 83 -19.40 -4.75 -9.76
C PRO A 83 -17.94 -5.14 -9.49
N GLY A 84 -17.01 -4.87 -10.41
CA GLY A 84 -15.62 -5.34 -10.31
C GLY A 84 -14.88 -4.79 -9.09
N ALA A 85 -14.97 -3.48 -8.83
CA ALA A 85 -14.35 -2.87 -7.65
C ALA A 85 -14.95 -3.40 -6.33
N LEU A 86 -16.24 -3.75 -6.34
CA LEU A 86 -16.92 -4.33 -5.18
C LEU A 86 -16.37 -5.74 -4.91
N TYR A 87 -16.22 -6.58 -5.93
CA TYR A 87 -15.63 -7.91 -5.79
C TYR A 87 -14.18 -7.86 -5.31
N VAL A 88 -13.38 -6.93 -5.81
CA VAL A 88 -12.02 -6.67 -5.31
C VAL A 88 -12.04 -6.27 -3.84
N GLY A 89 -12.94 -5.36 -3.45
CA GLY A 89 -13.13 -4.94 -2.07
C GLY A 89 -13.51 -6.10 -1.15
N VAL A 90 -14.47 -6.93 -1.56
CA VAL A 90 -14.90 -8.12 -0.80
C VAL A 90 -13.77 -9.14 -0.70
N ALA A 91 -13.01 -9.41 -1.76
CA ALA A 91 -11.88 -10.32 -1.73
C ALA A 91 -10.79 -9.85 -0.75
N THR A 92 -10.48 -8.56 -0.77
CA THR A 92 -9.50 -7.93 0.13
C THR A 92 -9.95 -7.98 1.59
N LEU A 93 -11.21 -7.61 1.85
CA LEU A 93 -11.81 -7.67 3.19
C LEU A 93 -11.86 -9.11 3.71
N THR A 94 -12.21 -10.06 2.85
CA THR A 94 -12.16 -11.49 3.17
C THR A 94 -10.74 -11.90 3.56
N GLY A 95 -9.72 -11.41 2.85
CA GLY A 95 -8.33 -11.62 3.21
C GLY A 95 -7.96 -11.11 4.61
N SER A 96 -8.43 -9.90 4.94
CA SER A 96 -8.25 -9.31 6.28
C SER A 96 -8.93 -10.14 7.37
N VAL A 97 -10.14 -10.61 7.11
CA VAL A 97 -10.89 -11.47 8.05
C VAL A 97 -10.19 -12.82 8.23
N LEU A 98 -9.74 -13.46 7.15
CA LEU A 98 -9.00 -14.73 7.19
C LEU A 98 -7.67 -14.58 7.93
N ALA A 99 -7.00 -13.46 7.76
CA ALA A 99 -5.72 -13.19 8.41
C ALA A 99 -5.87 -12.70 9.86
N ARG A 100 -7.09 -12.38 10.32
CA ARG A 100 -7.38 -11.78 11.63
C ARG A 100 -6.78 -12.54 12.81
N ASN A 101 -6.81 -13.88 12.77
CA ASN A 101 -6.31 -14.75 13.85
C ASN A 101 -5.05 -15.52 13.45
N ARG A 102 -4.31 -15.04 12.44
CA ARG A 102 -3.05 -15.62 11.99
C ARG A 102 -1.88 -14.75 12.43
N SER A 103 -0.67 -15.18 12.08
CA SER A 103 0.55 -14.41 12.35
C SER A 103 0.45 -12.99 11.81
N ILE A 104 1.16 -12.05 12.45
CA ILE A 104 1.23 -10.64 11.99
C ILE A 104 1.68 -10.54 10.52
N PHE A 105 2.52 -11.48 10.07
CA PHE A 105 2.95 -11.58 8.68
C PHE A 105 1.77 -11.83 7.73
N LEU A 106 0.94 -12.86 8.00
CA LEU A 106 -0.24 -13.13 7.19
C LEU A 106 -1.23 -11.97 7.25
N ARG A 107 -1.37 -11.30 8.39
CA ARG A 107 -2.23 -10.12 8.53
C ARG A 107 -1.83 -8.96 7.63
N LEU A 108 -0.54 -8.79 7.37
CA LEU A 108 -0.03 -7.73 6.51
C LEU A 108 0.01 -8.13 5.03
N VAL A 109 0.28 -9.41 4.73
CA VAL A 109 0.50 -9.86 3.34
C VAL A 109 -0.78 -10.34 2.66
N LEU A 110 -1.69 -10.98 3.40
CA LEU A 110 -2.86 -11.66 2.81
C LEU A 110 -3.88 -10.67 2.21
N PRO A 111 -4.25 -9.54 2.86
CA PRO A 111 -5.13 -8.55 2.25
C PRO A 111 -4.59 -7.94 0.93
N PRO A 112 -3.36 -7.40 0.86
CA PRO A 112 -2.87 -6.81 -0.39
C PRO A 112 -2.63 -7.85 -1.48
N THR A 113 -2.25 -9.09 -1.14
CA THR A 113 -2.11 -10.14 -2.16
C THR A 113 -3.46 -10.49 -2.78
N LEU A 114 -4.52 -10.67 -1.98
CA LEU A 114 -5.86 -10.88 -2.52
C LEU A 114 -6.39 -9.65 -3.27
N PHE A 115 -6.05 -8.44 -2.84
CA PHE A 115 -6.37 -7.23 -3.60
C PHE A 115 -5.76 -7.28 -5.01
N LEU A 116 -4.46 -7.54 -5.12
CA LEU A 116 -3.77 -7.58 -6.42
C LEU A 116 -4.29 -8.70 -7.32
N VAL A 117 -4.50 -9.90 -6.76
CA VAL A 117 -5.03 -11.05 -7.50
C VAL A 117 -6.44 -10.78 -7.99
N SER A 118 -7.32 -10.29 -7.12
CA SER A 118 -8.70 -9.99 -7.48
C SER A 118 -8.79 -8.81 -8.46
N MET A 119 -7.93 -7.80 -8.34
CA MET A 119 -7.87 -6.68 -9.28
C MET A 119 -7.50 -7.17 -10.68
N ASN A 120 -6.49 -8.03 -10.80
CA ASN A 120 -6.13 -8.60 -12.09
C ASN A 120 -7.22 -9.51 -12.69
N HIS A 121 -8.02 -10.16 -11.84
CA HIS A 121 -9.08 -11.07 -12.26
C HIS A 121 -10.37 -10.34 -12.67
N PHE A 122 -10.85 -9.41 -11.84
CA PHE A 122 -12.12 -8.71 -12.06
C PHE A 122 -11.98 -7.41 -12.87
N LEU A 123 -10.79 -6.82 -12.90
CA LEU A 123 -10.50 -5.57 -13.60
C LEU A 123 -9.22 -5.69 -14.47
N PRO A 124 -9.19 -6.62 -15.45
CA PRO A 124 -7.99 -6.92 -16.23
C PRO A 124 -7.49 -5.74 -17.07
N LYS A 125 -8.38 -4.91 -17.65
CA LYS A 125 -7.95 -3.77 -18.48
C LYS A 125 -7.32 -2.69 -17.62
N MET A 126 -7.98 -2.33 -16.52
CA MET A 126 -7.41 -1.39 -15.54
C MET A 126 -6.08 -1.89 -14.97
N SER A 127 -5.97 -3.19 -14.64
CA SER A 127 -4.72 -3.81 -14.17
C SER A 127 -3.59 -3.66 -15.20
N HIS A 128 -3.87 -3.91 -16.48
CA HIS A 128 -2.89 -3.74 -17.57
C HIS A 128 -2.49 -2.28 -17.79
N ASN A 129 -3.45 -1.35 -17.75
CA ASN A 129 -3.20 0.09 -17.90
C ASN A 129 -2.35 0.64 -16.75
N ILE A 130 -2.60 0.20 -15.51
CA ILE A 130 -1.78 0.57 -14.35
C ILE A 130 -0.38 -0.03 -14.48
N SER A 131 -0.27 -1.32 -14.84
CA SER A 131 1.02 -2.00 -14.97
C SER A 131 1.90 -1.37 -16.05
N SER A 132 1.34 -1.06 -17.22
CA SER A 132 2.06 -0.38 -18.30
C SER A 132 2.51 1.02 -17.90
N TYR A 133 1.68 1.76 -17.16
CA TYR A 133 2.06 3.07 -16.63
C TYR A 133 3.19 2.98 -15.59
N VAL A 134 3.10 2.03 -14.65
CA VAL A 134 4.14 1.80 -13.64
C VAL A 134 5.45 1.42 -14.33
N THR A 135 5.40 0.54 -15.33
CA THR A 135 6.57 0.15 -16.12
C THR A 135 7.19 1.36 -16.85
N ALA A 136 6.37 2.23 -17.44
CA ALA A 136 6.85 3.45 -18.09
C ALA A 136 7.49 4.43 -17.08
N LEU A 137 6.91 4.55 -15.89
CA LEU A 137 7.43 5.39 -14.82
C LEU A 137 8.75 4.85 -14.26
N GLU A 138 8.84 3.54 -14.05
CA GLU A 138 10.06 2.83 -13.64
C GLU A 138 11.16 3.01 -14.67
N ARG A 139 10.88 2.83 -15.96
CA ARG A 139 11.88 3.09 -17.02
C ARG A 139 12.37 4.53 -17.02
N ALA A 140 11.50 5.49 -16.72
CA ALA A 140 11.86 6.91 -16.70
C ALA A 140 12.67 7.32 -15.45
N HIS A 141 12.37 6.77 -14.27
CA HIS A 141 12.93 7.26 -13.00
C HIS A 141 13.84 6.25 -12.28
N ALA A 142 13.72 4.96 -12.59
CA ALA A 142 14.41 3.86 -11.92
C ALA A 142 14.69 2.68 -12.89
N PRO A 143 15.57 2.87 -13.90
CA PRO A 143 15.80 1.87 -14.95
C PRO A 143 16.28 0.52 -14.40
N ALA A 144 17.07 0.52 -13.32
CA ALA A 144 17.53 -0.71 -12.67
C ALA A 144 16.39 -1.58 -12.11
N LEU A 145 15.29 -0.96 -11.67
CA LEU A 145 14.09 -1.71 -11.22
C LEU A 145 13.31 -2.27 -12.40
N ALA A 146 13.21 -1.51 -13.50
CA ALA A 146 12.56 -1.97 -14.71
C ALA A 146 13.25 -3.22 -15.29
N ASP A 147 14.59 -3.21 -15.36
CA ASP A 147 15.37 -4.35 -15.84
C ASP A 147 15.19 -5.59 -14.95
N ALA A 148 15.15 -5.38 -13.63
CA ALA A 148 14.92 -6.46 -12.67
C ALA A 148 13.50 -7.04 -12.79
N HIS A 149 12.48 -6.19 -12.95
CA HIS A 149 11.10 -6.63 -13.18
C HIS A 149 10.96 -7.43 -14.48
N GLU A 150 11.64 -7.02 -15.56
CA GLU A 150 11.62 -7.74 -16.83
C GLU A 150 12.25 -9.14 -16.71
N GLN A 151 13.44 -9.22 -16.09
CA GLN A 151 14.12 -10.51 -15.82
C GLN A 151 13.30 -11.44 -14.92
N LEU A 152 12.65 -10.89 -13.89
CA LEU A 152 11.77 -11.66 -13.02
C LEU A 152 10.55 -12.17 -13.79
N ASN A 153 9.95 -11.35 -14.63
CA ASN A 153 8.80 -11.75 -15.42
C ASN A 153 9.15 -12.88 -16.41
N GLU A 154 10.30 -12.79 -17.09
CA GLU A 154 10.81 -13.85 -17.96
C GLU A 154 11.06 -15.16 -17.20
N THR A 155 11.63 -15.06 -15.99
CA THR A 155 11.89 -16.22 -15.13
C THR A 155 10.59 -16.87 -14.65
N VAL A 156 9.58 -16.07 -14.29
CA VAL A 156 8.26 -16.57 -13.88
C VAL A 156 7.55 -17.23 -15.05
N ILE A 157 7.57 -16.62 -16.23
CA ILE A 157 6.94 -17.19 -17.43
C ILE A 157 7.61 -18.51 -17.78
N SER A 158 8.93 -18.54 -17.91
CA SER A 158 9.70 -19.75 -18.24
C SER A 158 9.53 -20.86 -17.21
N SER A 159 9.57 -20.54 -15.91
CA SER A 159 9.34 -21.53 -14.84
C SER A 159 7.90 -22.07 -14.86
N SER A 160 6.89 -21.24 -15.15
CA SER A 160 5.50 -21.70 -15.28
C SER A 160 5.32 -22.64 -16.47
N VAL A 161 5.98 -22.37 -17.59
CA VAL A 161 5.98 -23.21 -18.79
C VAL A 161 6.70 -24.53 -18.50
N ALA A 162 7.87 -24.47 -17.87
CA ALA A 162 8.62 -25.66 -17.46
C ALA A 162 7.85 -26.53 -16.46
N ALA A 163 7.13 -25.91 -15.51
CA ALA A 163 6.27 -26.60 -14.55
C ALA A 163 5.10 -27.30 -15.27
N ARG A 164 4.43 -26.63 -16.20
CA ARG A 164 3.37 -27.23 -17.02
C ARG A 164 3.88 -28.42 -17.84
N GLN A 165 5.07 -28.29 -18.42
CA GLN A 165 5.69 -29.34 -19.22
C GLN A 165 6.13 -30.53 -18.37
N THR A 166 6.59 -30.29 -17.15
CA THR A 166 6.91 -31.34 -16.16
C THR A 166 5.65 -32.06 -15.67
N LEU A 167 4.57 -31.32 -15.40
CA LEU A 167 3.28 -31.90 -15.03
C LEU A 167 2.68 -32.79 -16.14
N HIS A 168 2.88 -32.41 -17.42
CA HIS A 168 2.50 -33.24 -18.56
C HIS A 168 3.27 -34.57 -18.58
N ASN A 169 4.59 -34.54 -18.31
CA ASN A 169 5.42 -35.75 -18.25
C ASN A 169 5.11 -36.64 -17.03
N ILE A 170 4.67 -36.04 -15.92
CA ILE A 170 4.26 -36.77 -14.72
C ILE A 170 2.96 -37.55 -14.96
N ARG A 171 1.97 -36.95 -15.63
CA ARG A 171 0.68 -37.61 -15.88
C ARG A 171 0.81 -38.87 -16.74
N PHE A 172 1.70 -38.87 -17.75
CA PHE A 172 1.92 -40.03 -18.62
C PHE A 172 2.70 -41.18 -17.94
N ASN A 173 3.56 -40.89 -16.95
CA ASN A 173 4.36 -41.90 -16.24
C ASN A 173 3.72 -42.44 -14.94
N THR A 174 2.46 -42.07 -14.65
CA THR A 174 1.76 -42.39 -13.39
C THR A 174 1.64 -43.90 -13.14
N THR A 175 1.52 -44.73 -14.17
CA THR A 175 1.38 -46.19 -14.04
C THR A 175 2.61 -46.85 -13.41
N LYS A 176 3.83 -46.43 -13.81
CA LYS A 176 5.09 -47.01 -13.31
C LYS A 176 5.50 -46.50 -11.92
N GLY A 177 4.93 -45.37 -11.47
CA GLY A 177 5.19 -44.79 -10.15
C GLY A 177 4.28 -45.38 -9.07
N VAL A 178 2.99 -45.54 -9.39
CA VAL A 178 1.98 -46.12 -8.49
C VAL A 178 2.27 -47.61 -8.23
N GLU A 179 2.78 -48.35 -9.22
CA GLU A 179 3.18 -49.75 -9.02
C GLU A 179 4.36 -49.90 -8.04
N ARG A 180 5.33 -48.97 -8.05
CA ARG A 180 6.49 -49.00 -7.15
C ARG A 180 6.11 -48.67 -5.71
N THR A 181 5.27 -47.66 -5.50
CA THR A 181 4.81 -47.29 -4.15
C THR A 181 3.89 -48.34 -3.57
N LEU A 182 3.02 -48.95 -4.38
CA LEU A 182 2.20 -50.07 -3.94
C LEU A 182 3.04 -51.33 -3.65
N SER A 183 4.10 -51.59 -4.40
CA SER A 183 5.01 -52.72 -4.16
C SER A 183 5.84 -52.54 -2.87
N GLU A 184 6.33 -51.33 -2.59
CA GLU A 184 7.03 -51.02 -1.35
C GLU A 184 6.10 -51.08 -0.14
N LEU A 185 4.86 -50.57 -0.27
CA LEU A 185 3.85 -50.70 0.76
C LEU A 185 3.40 -52.15 0.96
N GLN A 186 3.28 -52.95 -0.10
CA GLN A 186 2.95 -54.37 0.00
C GLN A 186 4.08 -55.18 0.66
N ASN A 187 5.34 -54.84 0.36
CA ASN A 187 6.50 -55.48 0.99
C ASN A 187 6.69 -55.08 2.46
N LEU A 188 6.31 -53.85 2.83
CA LEU A 188 6.38 -53.35 4.21
C LEU A 188 5.18 -53.79 5.07
N THR A 189 3.99 -53.81 4.49
CA THR A 189 2.73 -54.02 5.25
C THR A 189 2.13 -55.41 5.03
N GLY A 190 2.64 -56.20 4.07
CA GLY A 190 2.12 -57.52 3.72
C GLY A 190 0.71 -57.51 3.12
N LEU A 191 0.09 -56.33 2.97
CA LEU A 191 -1.28 -56.16 2.49
C LEU A 191 -1.31 -56.03 0.96
N LYS A 192 -2.13 -56.86 0.30
CA LYS A 192 -2.40 -56.80 -1.14
C LYS A 192 -3.32 -55.61 -1.49
N LEU A 193 -2.75 -54.41 -1.47
CA LEU A 193 -3.45 -53.16 -1.74
C LEU A 193 -3.70 -52.93 -3.24
N SER A 194 -2.90 -53.56 -4.10
CA SER A 194 -3.01 -53.46 -5.56
C SER A 194 -4.23 -54.18 -6.14
N GLU A 195 -4.76 -55.20 -5.46
CA GLU A 195 -5.94 -55.97 -5.89
C GLU A 195 -7.26 -55.37 -5.39
N THR A 196 -7.24 -54.64 -4.26
CA THR A 196 -8.44 -54.11 -3.62
C THR A 196 -8.86 -52.73 -4.12
N PHE A 197 -7.95 -51.95 -4.71
CA PHE A 197 -8.26 -50.63 -5.28
C PHE A 197 -8.50 -50.70 -6.80
N GLY A 198 -9.55 -51.42 -7.20
CA GLY A 198 -10.04 -51.52 -8.59
C GLY A 198 -10.81 -50.29 -9.09
N TRP A 199 -10.85 -49.18 -8.34
CA TRP A 199 -11.64 -47.98 -8.67
C TRP A 199 -10.91 -46.98 -9.59
N THR A 200 -9.59 -47.17 -9.76
CA THR A 200 -8.69 -46.20 -10.39
C THR A 200 -8.84 -46.10 -11.90
N ARG A 201 -9.23 -47.17 -12.61
CA ARG A 201 -9.43 -47.10 -14.06
C ARG A 201 -10.64 -46.25 -14.45
N GLN A 202 -11.72 -46.34 -13.67
CA GLN A 202 -12.95 -45.61 -13.97
C GLN A 202 -12.85 -44.11 -13.59
N ALA A 203 -12.12 -43.80 -12.51
CA ALA A 203 -11.82 -42.42 -12.13
C ALA A 203 -10.79 -41.75 -13.06
N ALA A 204 -9.79 -42.50 -13.54
CA ALA A 204 -8.79 -41.99 -14.48
C ALA A 204 -9.40 -41.57 -15.82
N HIS A 205 -10.31 -42.38 -16.38
CA HIS A 205 -11.01 -42.03 -17.61
C HIS A 205 -11.94 -40.82 -17.45
N LYS A 206 -12.61 -40.70 -16.29
CA LYS A 206 -13.49 -39.54 -16.02
C LYS A 206 -12.71 -38.22 -15.91
N VAL A 207 -11.50 -38.26 -15.34
CA VAL A 207 -10.60 -37.11 -15.24
C VAL A 207 -9.94 -36.79 -16.60
N GLU A 208 -9.66 -37.78 -17.45
CA GLU A 208 -9.19 -37.54 -18.81
C GLU A 208 -10.24 -36.84 -19.68
N ASP A 209 -11.51 -37.22 -19.56
CA ASP A 209 -12.59 -36.62 -20.33
C ASP A 209 -12.86 -35.17 -19.88
N GLU A 210 -12.86 -34.91 -18.57
CA GLU A 210 -13.03 -33.56 -18.00
C GLU A 210 -11.85 -32.63 -18.36
N VAL A 211 -10.62 -33.18 -18.44
CA VAL A 211 -9.44 -32.41 -18.85
C VAL A 211 -9.45 -32.11 -20.36
N LYS A 212 -9.94 -33.03 -21.20
CA LYS A 212 -10.09 -32.76 -22.65
C LYS A 212 -11.12 -31.67 -22.90
N GLU A 213 -12.23 -31.68 -22.17
CA GLU A 213 -13.28 -30.66 -22.30
C GLU A 213 -12.75 -29.25 -21.94
N VAL A 214 -12.00 -29.12 -20.83
CA VAL A 214 -11.40 -27.85 -20.42
C VAL A 214 -10.31 -27.38 -21.39
N VAL A 215 -9.55 -28.30 -21.98
CA VAL A 215 -8.53 -27.98 -22.99
C VAL A 215 -9.16 -27.50 -24.29
N ASP A 216 -10.23 -28.14 -24.75
CA ASP A 216 -10.97 -27.75 -25.96
C ASP A 216 -11.69 -26.41 -25.75
N GLU A 217 -12.25 -26.15 -24.55
CA GLU A 217 -12.86 -24.86 -24.23
C GLU A 217 -11.82 -23.72 -24.24
N VAL A 218 -10.63 -23.97 -23.70
CA VAL A 218 -9.53 -22.99 -23.68
C VAL A 218 -8.95 -22.79 -25.08
N GLN A 219 -8.81 -23.83 -25.90
CA GLN A 219 -8.36 -23.69 -27.29
C GLN A 219 -9.37 -22.94 -28.16
N HIS A 220 -10.68 -23.17 -27.96
CA HIS A 220 -11.72 -22.44 -28.67
C HIS A 220 -11.73 -20.95 -28.27
N LYS A 221 -11.50 -20.64 -26.98
CA LYS A 221 -11.40 -19.24 -26.51
C LYS A 221 -10.12 -18.54 -26.99
N LEU A 222 -9.00 -19.26 -27.11
CA LEU A 222 -7.74 -18.69 -27.60
C LEU A 222 -7.71 -18.56 -29.14
N GLY A 223 -8.35 -19.48 -29.88
CA GLY A 223 -8.43 -19.43 -31.34
C GLY A 223 -9.31 -18.29 -31.87
N ASN A 224 -10.32 -17.87 -31.11
CA ASN A 224 -11.21 -16.78 -31.48
C ASN A 224 -10.70 -15.38 -31.07
N SER A 225 -9.63 -15.30 -30.27
CA SER A 225 -9.03 -14.02 -29.86
C SER A 225 -7.93 -13.53 -30.81
N ASN A 226 -7.58 -14.30 -31.84
CA ASN A 226 -6.52 -13.96 -32.81
C ASN A 226 -7.05 -13.81 -34.24
N LYS A 227 -8.30 -13.34 -34.39
CA LYS A 227 -8.89 -12.98 -35.68
C LYS A 227 -9.61 -11.64 -35.59
#